data_AF-L8JQB3-F1
#
_entry.id   AF-L8JQB3-F1
#
_cell.length_a   1.000
_cell.length_b   1.000
_cell.length_c   1.000
_cell.angle_alpha   90.00
_cell.angle_beta   90.00
_cell.angle_gamma   90.00
#
_symmetry.space_group_name_H-M   'P 1'
#
loop_
_entity.id
_entity.type
_entity.pdbx_description
1 polymer ?
#
loop_
_entity_poly.entity_id
_entity_poly.type
_entity_poly.pdbx_seq_one_letter_code
_entity_poly.pdbx_strand_id
1 'polypeptide(L)'
;MRILDIFVEENTNLYTVLYDFDERDSLTIAYEELTDTEKLRDFFKQFKQDFESYYGKLNITKAVTKTIKEADKLFNTLLNLVANDSDGRLDGLFKPLDDREDEKTNYNYQQLKAHSDDPPWIRLYAVRYGDAYVFTGGAIKLTKG
;
A
#
# COMPACT_ATOMS: atom_id res chain seq x y z
N MET A 1 8.02 -13.42 13.65
CA MET A 1 7.05 -12.75 12.75
C MET A 1 5.72 -13.43 12.98
N ARG A 2 4.65 -12.68 13.21
CA ARG A 2 3.30 -13.22 13.41
C ARG A 2 2.32 -12.50 12.47
N ILE A 3 1.31 -13.22 11.99
CA ILE A 3 0.23 -12.64 11.18
C ILE A 3 -0.91 -12.29 12.13
N LEU A 4 -1.43 -11.07 12.05
CA LEU A 4 -2.55 -10.58 12.86
C LEU A 4 -3.73 -10.20 11.97
N ASP A 5 -4.94 -10.34 12.51
CA ASP A 5 -6.15 -9.74 11.94
C ASP A 5 -6.09 -8.23 12.14
N ILE A 6 -6.43 -7.46 11.10
CA ILE A 6 -6.43 -5.98 11.17
C ILE A 6 -7.64 -5.46 11.97
N PHE A 7 -8.70 -6.26 12.04
CA PHE A 7 -9.92 -5.95 12.79
C PHE A 7 -10.23 -7.09 13.74
N VAL A 8 -10.58 -6.74 14.98
CA VAL A 8 -10.89 -7.70 16.07
C VAL A 8 -12.30 -8.29 15.93
N GLU A 9 -13.12 -7.76 15.00
CA GLU A 9 -14.47 -8.29 14.70
C GLU A 9 -14.40 -9.28 13.54
N GLU A 10 -15.09 -10.42 13.71
CA GLU A 10 -14.98 -11.63 12.89
C GLU A 10 -15.32 -11.39 11.40
N ASN A 11 -14.60 -12.10 10.50
CA ASN A 11 -14.75 -12.16 9.03
C ASN A 11 -14.06 -11.10 8.15
N THR A 12 -12.94 -10.50 8.57
CA THR A 12 -12.13 -9.74 7.61
C THR A 12 -11.17 -10.66 6.84
N ASN A 13 -11.08 -10.49 5.52
CA ASN A 13 -10.13 -11.21 4.67
C ASN A 13 -8.80 -10.46 4.49
N LEU A 14 -8.48 -9.51 5.38
CA LEU A 14 -7.25 -8.72 5.35
C LEU A 14 -6.46 -8.91 6.65
N TYR A 15 -5.22 -9.37 6.48
CA TYR A 15 -4.26 -9.62 7.54
C TYR A 15 -3.07 -8.70 7.41
N THR A 16 -2.36 -8.45 8.51
CA THR A 16 -1.12 -7.66 8.55
C THR A 16 0.01 -8.44 9.20
N VAL A 17 1.25 -8.10 8.85
CA VAL A 17 2.44 -8.70 9.46
C VAL A 17 2.87 -7.91 10.69
N LEU A 18 2.94 -8.57 11.84
CA LEU A 18 3.59 -8.06 13.04
C LEU A 18 5.05 -8.54 13.10
N TYR A 19 5.98 -7.59 13.16
CA TYR A 19 7.42 -7.86 13.28
C TYR A 19 7.80 -8.10 14.75
N ASP A 20 8.73 -9.01 15.02
CA ASP A 20 9.05 -9.38 16.43
C ASP A 20 9.71 -8.26 17.25
N PHE A 21 10.25 -7.25 16.56
CA PHE A 21 11.00 -6.14 17.17
C PHE A 21 10.25 -4.81 17.13
N ASP A 22 9.01 -4.80 16.63
CA ASP A 22 8.16 -3.61 16.55
C ASP A 22 6.75 -3.99 17.02
N GLU A 23 6.20 -3.23 17.96
CA GLU A 23 4.83 -3.46 18.44
C GLU A 23 3.78 -3.05 17.41
N ARG A 24 4.19 -2.31 16.37
CA ARG A 24 3.35 -1.90 15.25
C ARG A 24 3.38 -2.94 14.14
N ASP A 25 2.21 -3.21 13.59
CA ASP A 25 2.07 -4.05 12.41
C ASP A 25 2.42 -3.30 11.12
N SER A 26 2.60 -4.04 10.03
CA SER A 26 3.00 -3.51 8.73
C SER A 26 2.07 -2.44 8.16
N LEU A 27 0.76 -2.51 8.42
CA LEU A 27 -0.21 -1.51 7.97
C LEU A 27 0.00 -0.19 8.73
N THR A 28 0.13 -0.27 10.06
CA THR A 28 0.44 0.89 10.91
C THR A 28 1.74 1.55 10.49
N ILE A 29 2.81 0.75 10.34
CA ILE A 29 4.13 1.25 9.89
C ILE A 29 4.01 1.94 8.54
N ALA A 30 3.35 1.32 7.56
CA ALA A 30 3.22 1.89 6.23
C ALA A 30 2.44 3.21 6.24
N TYR A 31 1.37 3.32 7.03
CA TYR A 31 0.60 4.56 7.14
C TYR A 31 1.43 5.68 7.77
N GLU A 32 2.11 5.40 8.89
CA GLU A 32 2.97 6.38 9.58
C GLU A 32 4.09 6.89 8.67
N GLU A 33 4.83 5.99 8.01
CA GLU A 33 5.93 6.36 7.10
C GLU A 33 5.44 7.17 5.88
N LEU A 34 4.28 6.82 5.31
CA LEU A 34 3.72 7.49 4.13
C LEU A 34 2.97 8.79 4.46
N THR A 35 2.80 9.12 5.74
CA THR A 35 2.16 10.37 6.19
C THR A 35 3.08 11.27 7.02
N ASP A 36 4.27 10.79 7.42
CA ASP A 36 5.28 11.56 8.13
C ASP A 36 5.89 12.65 7.23
N THR A 37 5.60 13.90 7.56
CA THR A 37 6.04 15.07 6.79
C THR A 37 7.57 15.21 6.73
N GLU A 38 8.28 14.89 7.81
CA GLU A 38 9.73 15.04 7.88
C GLU A 38 10.42 13.95 7.06
N LYS A 39 9.99 12.69 7.22
CA LYS A 39 10.52 11.56 6.45
C LYS A 39 10.25 11.70 4.97
N LEU A 40 9.05 12.10 4.57
CA LEU A 40 8.73 12.35 3.16
C LEU A 40 9.59 13.47 2.59
N ARG A 41 9.80 14.55 3.36
CA ARG A 41 10.66 15.66 2.91
C ARG A 41 12.08 15.16 2.68
N ASP A 42 12.63 14.36 3.57
CA ASP A 42 13.98 13.82 3.44
C ASP A 42 14.10 12.80 2.32
N PHE A 43 13.09 11.93 2.15
CA PHE A 43 12.96 11.04 1.01
C PHE A 43 13.01 11.80 -0.32
N PHE A 44 12.19 12.84 -0.48
CA PHE A 44 12.16 13.63 -1.72
C PHE A 44 13.40 14.48 -1.95
N LYS A 45 14.17 14.83 -0.92
CA LYS A 45 15.51 15.42 -1.10
C LYS A 45 16.50 14.38 -1.59
N GLN A 46 16.50 13.20 -0.97
CA GLN A 46 17.44 12.12 -1.27
C GLN A 46 17.24 11.58 -2.69
N PHE A 47 16.01 11.29 -3.08
CA PHE A 47 15.66 10.67 -4.35
C PHE A 47 15.14 11.66 -5.39
N LYS A 48 15.48 12.95 -5.23
CA LYS A 48 14.98 14.02 -6.11
C LYS A 48 15.23 13.71 -7.58
N GLN A 49 16.45 13.31 -7.92
CA GLN A 49 16.84 13.08 -9.31
C GLN A 49 16.07 11.89 -9.92
N ASP A 50 15.95 10.78 -9.19
CA ASP A 50 15.20 9.61 -9.65
C ASP A 50 13.72 9.96 -9.85
N PHE A 51 13.13 10.68 -8.89
CA PHE A 51 11.76 11.11 -8.97
C PHE A 51 11.51 12.06 -10.15
N GLU A 52 12.37 13.07 -10.32
CA GLU A 52 12.26 14.04 -11.41
C GLU A 52 12.45 13.40 -12.79
N SER A 53 13.24 12.32 -12.88
CA SER A 53 13.42 11.58 -14.13
C SER A 53 12.12 10.96 -14.64
N TYR A 54 11.17 10.65 -13.76
CA TYR A 54 9.93 9.97 -14.09
C TYR A 54 8.70 10.88 -14.03
N TYR A 55 8.55 11.68 -12.97
CA TYR A 55 7.38 12.55 -12.75
C TYR A 55 7.60 14.00 -13.20
N GLY A 56 8.81 14.35 -13.65
CA GLY A 56 9.19 15.71 -13.99
C GLY A 56 9.53 16.56 -12.76
N LYS A 57 9.72 17.86 -12.98
CA LYS A 57 10.28 18.78 -11.98
C LYS A 57 9.53 18.73 -10.65
N LEU A 58 10.29 18.55 -9.57
CA LEU A 58 9.77 18.34 -8.23
C LEU A 58 9.74 19.63 -7.42
N ASN A 59 8.58 19.94 -6.86
CA ASN A 59 8.49 20.85 -5.71
C ASN A 59 8.27 20.00 -4.46
N ILE A 60 9.27 19.94 -3.57
CA ILE A 60 9.27 19.05 -2.41
C ILE A 60 8.04 19.28 -1.52
N THR A 61 7.66 20.52 -1.22
CA THR A 61 6.48 20.81 -0.39
C THR A 61 5.21 20.28 -1.04
N LYS A 62 5.02 20.53 -2.35
CA LYS A 62 3.87 19.99 -3.09
C LYS A 62 3.91 18.47 -3.15
N ALA A 63 5.10 17.88 -3.22
CA ALA A 63 5.29 16.45 -3.28
C ALA A 63 4.87 15.76 -1.97
N VAL A 64 5.35 16.29 -0.84
CA VAL A 64 4.94 15.82 0.49
C VAL A 64 3.42 15.92 0.64
N THR A 65 2.83 17.10 0.38
CA THR A 65 1.37 17.27 0.47
C THR A 65 0.59 16.33 -0.44
N LYS A 66 1.07 16.09 -1.67
CA LYS A 66 0.42 15.14 -2.58
C LYS A 66 0.50 13.72 -2.05
N THR A 67 1.68 13.29 -1.59
CA THR A 67 1.92 11.94 -1.07
C THR A 67 1.01 11.65 0.12
N ILE A 68 0.92 12.57 1.08
CA ILE A 68 0.02 12.42 2.24
C ILE A 68 -1.44 12.27 1.80
N LYS A 69 -1.90 13.12 0.86
CA LYS A 69 -3.29 13.03 0.34
C LYS A 69 -3.57 11.72 -0.37
N GLU A 70 -2.60 11.21 -1.13
CA GLU A 70 -2.72 9.93 -1.82
C GLU A 70 -2.72 8.77 -0.81
N ALA A 71 -1.89 8.84 0.24
CA ALA A 71 -1.87 7.87 1.33
C ALA A 71 -3.23 7.84 2.04
N ASP A 72 -3.71 8.99 2.51
CA ASP A 72 -5.00 9.09 3.19
C ASP A 72 -6.13 8.52 2.32
N LYS A 73 -6.17 8.85 1.02
CA LYS A 73 -7.18 8.31 0.10
C LYS A 73 -7.09 6.78 0.00
N LEU A 74 -5.89 6.23 -0.19
CA LEU A 74 -5.68 4.81 -0.41
C LEU A 74 -5.94 3.97 0.84
N PHE A 75 -5.45 4.40 2.00
CA PHE A 75 -5.71 3.72 3.29
C PHE A 75 -7.19 3.83 3.70
N ASN A 76 -7.82 4.99 3.54
CA ASN A 76 -9.27 5.11 3.80
C ASN A 76 -10.08 4.20 2.88
N THR A 77 -9.69 4.07 1.60
CA THR A 77 -10.34 3.14 0.67
C THR A 77 -10.19 1.69 1.16
N LEU A 78 -8.97 1.28 1.53
CA LEU A 78 -8.70 -0.05 2.07
C LEU A 78 -9.55 -0.36 3.31
N LEU A 79 -9.51 0.51 4.32
CA LEU A 79 -10.24 0.34 5.58
C LEU A 79 -11.76 0.33 5.35
N ASN A 80 -12.28 1.18 4.47
CA ASN A 80 -13.69 1.19 4.11
C ASN A 80 -14.12 -0.10 3.39
N LEU A 81 -13.28 -0.68 2.52
CA LEU A 81 -13.62 -1.93 1.85
C LEU A 81 -13.66 -3.09 2.84
N VAL A 82 -12.78 -3.10 3.83
CA VAL A 82 -12.76 -4.14 4.87
C VAL A 82 -13.91 -3.98 5.86
N ALA A 83 -14.21 -2.77 6.31
CA ALA A 83 -15.26 -2.52 7.31
C ALA A 83 -16.69 -2.76 6.78
N ASN A 84 -16.92 -2.68 5.46
CA ASN A 84 -18.23 -2.88 4.85
C ASN A 84 -18.47 -4.33 4.38
N ASP A 85 -17.83 -5.28 5.06
CA ASP A 85 -18.00 -6.75 5.02
C ASP A 85 -18.76 -7.27 3.80
N SER A 86 -18.05 -7.30 2.67
CA SER A 86 -18.60 -7.91 1.46
C SER A 86 -17.51 -8.69 0.76
N ASP A 87 -17.66 -10.00 0.82
CA ASP A 87 -16.93 -11.01 0.05
C ASP A 87 -16.57 -10.46 -1.34
N GLY A 88 -15.26 -10.40 -1.64
CA GLY A 88 -14.73 -10.08 -2.97
C GLY A 88 -14.47 -8.61 -3.29
N ARG A 89 -14.53 -7.67 -2.33
CA ARG A 89 -14.24 -6.25 -2.61
C ARG A 89 -12.75 -5.89 -2.73
N LEU A 90 -11.86 -6.63 -2.07
CA LEU A 90 -10.42 -6.37 -2.17
C LEU A 90 -9.85 -6.70 -3.56
N ASP A 91 -10.48 -7.58 -4.34
CA ASP A 91 -10.10 -7.87 -5.74
C ASP A 91 -10.23 -6.63 -6.66
N GLY A 92 -11.07 -5.66 -6.26
CA GLY A 92 -11.20 -4.38 -6.95
C GLY A 92 -10.04 -3.43 -6.67
N LEU A 93 -9.42 -3.54 -5.49
CA LEU A 93 -8.35 -2.65 -5.04
C LEU A 93 -6.96 -3.23 -5.33
N PHE A 94 -6.75 -4.50 -5.00
CA PHE A 94 -5.48 -5.18 -5.19
C PHE A 94 -5.45 -5.88 -6.55
N LYS A 95 -4.46 -5.50 -7.36
CA LYS A 95 -4.20 -6.09 -8.67
C LYS A 95 -2.89 -6.88 -8.65
N PRO A 96 -2.70 -7.87 -9.54
CA PRO A 96 -1.44 -8.58 -9.66
C PRO A 96 -0.27 -7.62 -9.82
N LEU A 97 0.80 -7.88 -9.08
CA LEU A 97 2.04 -7.12 -9.19
C LEU A 97 2.69 -7.34 -10.56
N ASP A 98 2.66 -8.58 -11.03
CA ASP A 98 3.12 -9.00 -12.35
C ASP A 98 1.99 -8.95 -13.37
N ASP A 99 2.14 -8.13 -14.41
CA ASP A 99 1.13 -7.92 -15.44
C ASP A 99 0.89 -9.17 -16.32
N ARG A 100 1.70 -10.24 -16.16
CA ARG A 100 1.50 -11.55 -16.81
C ARG A 100 0.49 -12.42 -16.08
N GLU A 101 0.17 -12.09 -14.84
CA GLU A 101 -0.80 -12.84 -14.03
C GLU A 101 -2.21 -12.28 -14.23
N ASP A 102 -3.20 -13.18 -14.29
CA ASP A 102 -4.60 -12.81 -14.45
C ASP A 102 -5.21 -12.41 -13.10
N GLU A 103 -5.91 -11.26 -13.06
CA GLU A 103 -6.66 -10.78 -11.89
C GLU A 103 -7.78 -11.73 -11.48
N LYS A 104 -8.31 -12.52 -12.41
CA LYS A 104 -9.43 -13.44 -12.18
C LYS A 104 -9.00 -14.81 -11.71
N THR A 105 -7.69 -15.10 -11.74
CA THR A 105 -7.17 -16.40 -11.34
C THR A 105 -6.55 -16.29 -9.95
N ASN A 106 -7.17 -16.96 -8.99
CA ASN A 106 -6.70 -16.98 -7.60
C ASN A 106 -5.50 -17.93 -7.48
N TYR A 107 -4.29 -17.39 -7.68
CA TYR A 107 -3.07 -18.11 -7.34
C TYR A 107 -2.78 -17.96 -5.85
N ASN A 108 -2.49 -19.06 -5.17
CA ASN A 108 -1.92 -18.98 -3.83
C ASN A 108 -0.54 -18.31 -3.92
N TYR A 109 -0.26 -17.42 -2.98
CA TYR A 109 0.95 -16.61 -2.89
C TYR A 109 1.12 -15.59 -4.02
N GLN A 110 0.02 -15.20 -4.68
CA GLN A 110 0.05 -14.13 -5.68
C GLN A 110 0.50 -12.82 -5.05
N GLN A 111 1.46 -12.15 -5.68
CA GLN A 111 1.91 -10.82 -5.25
C GLN A 111 0.97 -9.76 -5.82
N LEU A 112 0.52 -8.85 -4.97
CA LEU A 112 -0.50 -7.88 -5.31
C LEU A 112 -0.03 -6.44 -5.01
N LYS A 113 -0.50 -5.49 -5.82
CA LYS A 113 -0.29 -4.04 -5.68
C LYS A 113 -1.62 -3.31 -5.67
N ALA A 114 -1.73 -2.25 -4.87
CA ALA A 114 -2.86 -1.33 -4.89
C ALA A 114 -2.38 0.13 -4.97
N HIS A 115 -3.12 0.97 -5.69
CA HIS A 115 -2.89 2.41 -5.80
C HIS A 115 -4.18 3.16 -6.11
N SER A 116 -4.25 4.47 -5.83
CA SER A 116 -5.48 5.26 -5.99
C SER A 116 -5.46 6.25 -7.17
N ASP A 117 -4.28 6.58 -7.69
CA ASP A 117 -4.05 7.63 -8.68
C ASP A 117 -3.34 7.09 -9.93
N ASP A 118 -3.40 7.83 -11.05
CA ASP A 118 -2.69 7.54 -12.30
C ASP A 118 -1.99 8.82 -12.83
N PRO A 119 -0.64 8.87 -12.88
CA PRO A 119 0.29 7.86 -12.38
C PRO A 119 0.35 7.86 -10.84
N PRO A 120 0.41 6.68 -10.19
CA PRO A 120 0.45 6.59 -8.73
C PRO A 120 1.81 7.03 -8.20
N TRP A 121 1.82 7.71 -7.06
CA TRP A 121 3.03 7.96 -6.28
C TRP A 121 3.21 6.92 -5.19
N ILE A 122 2.14 6.33 -4.69
CA ILE A 122 2.18 5.31 -3.63
C ILE A 122 1.69 3.98 -4.18
N ARG A 123 2.30 2.89 -3.69
CA ARG A 123 1.78 1.54 -3.84
C ARG A 123 1.72 0.85 -2.48
N LEU A 124 0.61 0.16 -2.24
CA LEU A 124 0.47 -0.81 -1.16
C LEU A 124 0.67 -2.22 -1.71
N TYR A 125 1.23 -3.11 -0.90
CA TYR A 125 1.57 -4.47 -1.30
C TYR A 125 0.92 -5.50 -0.39
N ALA A 126 0.44 -6.58 -1.00
CA ALA A 126 -0.11 -7.72 -0.30
C ALA A 126 0.26 -9.03 -0.99
N VAL A 127 0.09 -10.13 -0.28
CA VAL A 127 0.19 -11.50 -0.81
C VAL A 127 -1.16 -12.19 -0.63
N ARG A 128 -1.69 -12.79 -1.70
CA ARG A 128 -2.93 -13.57 -1.65
C ARG A 128 -2.69 -14.95 -1.04
N TYR A 129 -3.58 -15.40 -0.16
CA TYR A 129 -3.58 -16.77 0.37
C TYR A 129 -5.02 -17.26 0.50
N GLY A 130 -5.47 -18.10 -0.45
CA GLY A 130 -6.90 -18.41 -0.60
C GLY A 130 -7.71 -17.15 -0.91
N ASP A 131 -8.71 -16.88 -0.07
CA ASP A 131 -9.57 -15.68 -0.16
C ASP A 131 -9.04 -14.51 0.69
N ALA A 132 -7.93 -14.72 1.39
CA ALA A 132 -7.28 -13.74 2.24
C ALA A 132 -6.18 -12.95 1.54
N TYR A 133 -5.94 -11.75 2.05
CA TYR A 133 -4.91 -10.82 1.65
C TYR A 133 -4.00 -10.55 2.85
N VAL A 134 -2.72 -10.86 2.74
CA VAL A 134 -1.73 -10.52 3.75
C VAL A 134 -1.02 -9.25 3.32
N PHE A 135 -1.37 -8.12 3.94
CA PHE A 135 -0.70 -6.85 3.74
C PHE A 135 0.76 -6.95 4.21
N THR A 136 1.68 -6.42 3.40
CA THR A 136 3.13 -6.54 3.63
C THR A 136 3.84 -5.20 3.75
N GLY A 137 3.25 -4.11 3.25
CA GLY A 137 3.83 -2.77 3.35
C GLY A 137 3.35 -1.81 2.27
N GLY A 138 3.92 -0.60 2.29
CA GLY A 138 3.71 0.43 1.27
C GLY A 138 5.02 1.08 0.87
N ALA A 139 5.07 1.66 -0.34
CA ALA A 139 6.25 2.36 -0.84
C ALA A 139 5.88 3.54 -1.75
N ILE A 140 6.82 4.48 -1.86
CA ILE A 140 6.77 5.56 -2.85
C ILE A 140 7.41 5.06 -4.14
N LYS A 141 6.69 5.19 -5.25
CA LYS A 141 7.16 4.85 -6.58
C LYS A 141 8.11 5.94 -7.08
N LEU A 142 9.33 5.55 -7.46
CA LEU A 142 10.36 6.46 -7.98
C LEU A 142 10.54 6.36 -9.50
N THR A 143 10.24 5.21 -10.10
CA THR A 143 10.57 4.90 -11.50
C THR A 143 9.44 4.13 -12.18
N LYS A 144 9.58 3.88 -13.50
CA LYS A 144 8.73 2.93 -14.21
C LYS A 144 8.96 1.51 -13.67
N GLY A 145 7.89 0.92 -13.16
CA GLY A 145 7.74 -0.47 -12.77
C GLY A 145 6.27 -0.75 -12.54
#